data_AF-A0A3A0AJ89-F1
#
_entry.id   AF-A0A3A0AJ89-F1
#
_cell.length_a   1.000
_cell.length_b   1.000
_cell.length_c   1.000
_cell.angle_alpha   90.00
_cell.angle_beta   90.00
_cell.angle_gamma   90.00
#
_symmetry.space_group_name_H-M   'P 1'
#
loop_
_entity.id
_entity.type
_entity.pdbx_description
1 polymer ?
#
loop_
_entity_poly.entity_id
_entity_poly.type
_entity_poly.pdbx_seq_one_letter_code
_entity_poly.pdbx_strand_id
1 'polypeptide(L)'
;MSATRSDVEFILTKRLAGYLGRAEMAVPAGDENEHLTDPIGWALRQLGYSPASLIAIGDVDVAAVAAAHIDALLDLAELRTMESMLTNLDDVSVKGGPVEARWGELRADLLKALPKKRSDVAAMWGHLLATPLDGDAPRSVRLRAI
;
A
#
# COMPACT_ATOMS: atom_id res chain seq x y z
N MET A 1 2.65 21.48 -12.53
CA MET A 1 1.98 20.28 -13.06
C MET A 1 1.70 19.40 -11.85
N SER A 2 0.43 19.09 -11.58
CA SER A 2 0.04 18.21 -10.46
C SER A 2 0.06 16.76 -10.93
N ALA A 3 0.47 15.84 -10.05
CA ALA A 3 0.37 14.40 -10.34
C ALA A 3 -1.11 13.98 -10.42
N THR A 4 -1.40 12.98 -11.24
CA THR A 4 -2.72 12.34 -11.34
C THR A 4 -2.75 11.02 -10.57
N ARG A 5 -3.95 10.50 -10.31
CA ARG A 5 -4.13 9.17 -9.72
C ARG A 5 -3.54 8.09 -10.62
N SER A 6 -3.69 8.23 -11.93
CA SER A 6 -3.08 7.33 -12.91
C SER A 6 -1.54 7.35 -12.88
N ASP A 7 -0.91 8.52 -12.65
CA ASP A 7 0.56 8.60 -12.52
C ASP A 7 1.05 7.80 -11.29
N VAL A 8 0.36 7.97 -10.16
CA VAL A 8 0.67 7.25 -8.91
C VAL A 8 0.50 5.75 -9.11
N GLU A 9 -0.62 5.33 -9.69
CA GLU A 9 -0.93 3.92 -9.91
C GLU A 9 0.06 3.26 -10.89
N PHE A 10 0.45 3.96 -11.94
CA PHE A 10 1.45 3.49 -12.89
C PHE A 10 2.80 3.22 -12.21
N ILE A 11 3.24 4.14 -11.35
CA ILE A 11 4.50 3.99 -10.61
C ILE A 11 4.40 2.82 -9.61
N LEU A 12 3.31 2.72 -8.86
CA LEU A 12 3.10 1.64 -7.90
C LEU A 12 3.07 0.27 -8.58
N THR A 13 2.34 0.15 -9.69
CA THR A 13 2.27 -1.07 -10.49
C THR A 13 3.65 -1.47 -11.01
N LYS A 14 4.47 -0.49 -11.45
CA LYS A 14 5.84 -0.76 -11.90
C LYS A 14 6.75 -1.22 -10.76
N ARG A 15 6.66 -0.60 -9.57
CA ARG A 15 7.49 -0.96 -8.39
C ARG A 15 7.12 -2.32 -7.82
N LEU A 16 5.82 -2.63 -7.81
CA LEU A 16 5.27 -3.85 -7.21
C LEU A 16 4.96 -4.95 -8.22
N ALA A 17 5.33 -4.81 -9.49
CA ALA A 17 4.96 -5.74 -10.57
C ALA A 17 5.20 -7.22 -10.21
N GLY A 18 6.36 -7.52 -9.61
CA GLY A 18 6.71 -8.88 -9.18
C GLY A 18 5.84 -9.42 -8.05
N TYR A 19 5.44 -8.57 -7.10
CA TYR A 19 4.55 -8.95 -6.00
C TYR A 19 3.09 -9.06 -6.47
N LEU A 20 2.59 -8.07 -7.21
CA LEU A 20 1.22 -8.06 -7.74
C LEU A 20 0.95 -9.25 -8.68
N GLY A 21 1.92 -9.59 -9.55
CA GLY A 21 1.79 -10.73 -10.45
C GLY A 21 1.73 -12.06 -9.69
N ARG A 22 2.55 -12.24 -8.65
CA ARG A 22 2.52 -13.43 -7.78
C ARG A 22 1.28 -13.48 -6.89
N ALA A 23 0.72 -12.33 -6.57
CA ALA A 23 -0.47 -12.19 -5.74
C ALA A 23 -1.79 -12.34 -6.52
N GLU A 24 -1.73 -12.50 -7.86
CA GLU A 24 -2.90 -12.43 -8.76
C GLU A 24 -3.69 -11.11 -8.67
N MET A 25 -3.01 -10.02 -8.27
CA MET A 25 -3.57 -8.67 -8.11
C MET A 25 -3.11 -7.71 -9.21
N ALA A 26 -2.49 -8.23 -10.26
CA ALA A 26 -2.07 -7.44 -11.42
C ALA A 26 -3.25 -7.26 -12.38
N VAL A 27 -3.43 -6.03 -12.86
CA VAL A 27 -4.48 -5.66 -13.81
C VAL A 27 -3.81 -5.34 -15.16
N PRO A 28 -4.50 -5.53 -16.31
CA PRO A 28 -3.95 -5.15 -17.62
C PRO A 28 -3.49 -3.69 -17.67
N ALA A 29 -2.48 -3.42 -18.50
CA ALA A 29 -1.94 -2.07 -18.64
C ALA A 29 -3.00 -1.11 -19.18
N GLY A 30 -3.24 -0.01 -18.45
CA GLY A 30 -4.20 1.04 -18.82
C GLY A 30 -5.55 0.94 -18.11
N ASP A 31 -5.81 -0.18 -17.43
CA ASP A 31 -6.99 -0.36 -16.58
C ASP A 31 -6.67 0.00 -15.13
N GLU A 32 -7.68 0.49 -14.41
CA GLU A 32 -7.57 0.89 -13.01
C GLU A 32 -7.43 -0.33 -12.09
N ASN A 33 -6.39 -0.34 -11.25
CA ASN A 33 -6.18 -1.39 -10.26
C ASN A 33 -6.92 -1.09 -8.96
N GLU A 34 -8.08 -1.72 -8.77
CA GLU A 34 -8.91 -1.57 -7.57
C GLU A 34 -8.18 -1.91 -6.26
N HIS A 35 -7.17 -2.78 -6.30
CA HIS A 35 -6.39 -3.14 -5.13
C HIS A 35 -5.43 -2.05 -4.66
N LEU A 36 -5.19 -1.02 -5.47
CA LEU A 36 -4.35 0.13 -5.12
C LEU A 36 -5.17 1.30 -4.55
N THR A 37 -6.50 1.29 -4.68
CA THR A 37 -7.37 2.36 -4.20
C THR A 37 -7.26 2.59 -2.69
N ASP A 38 -7.41 1.54 -1.86
CA ASP A 38 -7.27 1.68 -0.40
C ASP A 38 -5.83 2.05 0.03
N PRO A 39 -4.77 1.41 -0.50
CA PRO A 39 -3.39 1.83 -0.22
C PRO A 39 -3.09 3.30 -0.50
N ILE A 40 -3.54 3.83 -1.65
CA ILE A 40 -3.36 5.25 -2.00
C ILE A 40 -4.15 6.12 -1.02
N GLY A 41 -5.41 5.78 -0.75
CA GLY A 41 -6.25 6.51 0.21
C GLY A 41 -5.66 6.53 1.62
N TRP A 42 -5.07 5.41 2.07
CA TRP A 42 -4.39 5.33 3.35
C TRP A 42 -3.14 6.22 3.38
N ALA A 43 -2.32 6.19 2.34
CA ALA A 43 -1.11 7.02 2.24
C ALA A 43 -1.44 8.52 2.26
N LEU A 44 -2.51 8.94 1.57
CA LEU A 44 -3.02 10.32 1.63
C LEU A 44 -3.35 10.72 3.07
N ARG A 45 -4.09 9.87 3.80
CA ARG A 45 -4.43 10.11 5.21
C ARG A 45 -3.20 10.18 6.12
N GLN A 46 -2.20 9.34 5.87
CA GLN A 46 -0.95 9.38 6.64
C GLN A 46 -0.14 10.66 6.41
N LEU A 47 -0.27 11.29 5.25
CA LEU A 47 0.35 12.58 4.94
C LEU A 47 -0.54 13.78 5.34
N GLY A 48 -1.65 13.54 6.03
CA GLY A 48 -2.57 14.58 6.52
C GLY A 48 -3.59 15.08 5.50
N TYR A 49 -3.72 14.42 4.33
CA TYR A 49 -4.77 14.72 3.36
C TYR A 49 -6.06 13.96 3.70
N SER A 50 -7.20 14.54 3.34
CA SER A 50 -8.52 13.97 3.60
C SER A 50 -9.25 13.71 2.29
N PRO A 51 -9.07 12.52 1.68
CA PRO A 51 -9.78 12.15 0.45
C PRO A 51 -11.29 12.20 0.66
N ALA A 52 -12.03 12.60 -0.37
CA ALA A 52 -13.49 12.70 -0.28
C ALA A 52 -14.18 11.33 -0.16
N SER A 53 -13.53 10.27 -0.67
CA SER A 53 -14.03 8.90 -0.63
C SER A 53 -12.94 7.94 -0.17
N LEU A 54 -13.33 6.86 0.51
CA LEU A 54 -12.42 5.79 0.90
C LEU A 54 -12.28 4.71 -0.19
N ILE A 55 -13.23 4.65 -1.12
CA ILE A 55 -13.34 3.58 -2.12
C ILE A 55 -13.22 4.10 -3.57
N ALA A 56 -13.12 5.42 -3.74
CA ALA A 56 -13.04 6.07 -5.04
C ALA A 56 -12.07 7.25 -4.94
N ILE A 57 -10.77 6.94 -4.90
CA ILE A 57 -9.71 7.95 -4.90
C ILE A 57 -9.57 8.51 -6.32
N GLY A 58 -9.77 9.81 -6.47
CA GLY A 58 -9.73 10.47 -7.76
C GLY A 58 -8.50 11.36 -7.96
N ASP A 59 -8.34 11.88 -9.17
CA ASP A 59 -7.30 12.86 -9.50
C ASP A 59 -7.35 14.11 -8.61
N VAL A 60 -8.54 14.50 -8.16
CA VAL A 60 -8.72 15.64 -7.26
C VAL A 60 -8.04 15.44 -5.90
N ASP A 61 -8.03 14.20 -5.39
CA ASP A 61 -7.41 13.88 -4.11
C ASP A 61 -5.88 13.90 -4.24
N VAL A 62 -5.35 13.41 -5.38
CA VAL A 62 -3.90 13.39 -5.65
C VAL A 62 -3.37 14.78 -6.02
N ALA A 63 -4.16 15.60 -6.73
CA ALA A 63 -3.80 16.96 -7.09
C ALA A 63 -3.63 17.89 -5.88
N ALA A 64 -4.23 17.55 -4.73
CA ALA A 64 -4.06 18.27 -3.48
C ALA A 64 -2.69 18.00 -2.81
N VAL A 65 -1.99 16.93 -3.22
CA VAL A 65 -0.72 16.54 -2.63
C VAL A 65 0.38 17.52 -3.03
N ALA A 66 1.10 18.04 -2.03
CA ALA A 66 2.21 18.93 -2.25
C ALA A 66 3.33 18.17 -2.98
N ALA A 67 4.05 18.85 -3.89
CA ALA A 67 5.12 18.21 -4.67
C ALA A 67 6.18 17.52 -3.78
N ALA A 68 6.48 18.09 -2.61
CA ALA A 68 7.40 17.52 -1.63
C ALA A 68 6.90 16.21 -0.96
N HIS A 69 5.60 15.91 -1.04
CA HIS A 69 4.98 14.74 -0.44
C HIS A 69 4.74 13.60 -1.44
N ILE A 70 4.99 13.80 -2.74
CA ILE A 70 4.70 12.80 -3.78
C ILE A 70 5.52 11.53 -3.59
N ASP A 71 6.82 11.64 -3.32
CA ASP A 71 7.66 10.46 -3.08
C ASP A 71 7.25 9.70 -1.80
N ALA A 72 6.88 10.45 -0.76
CA ALA A 72 6.34 9.87 0.48
C ALA A 72 5.01 9.14 0.24
N LEU A 73 4.12 9.71 -0.60
CA LEU A 73 2.85 9.08 -0.98
C LEU A 73 3.09 7.73 -1.66
N LEU A 74 4.02 7.68 -2.61
CA LEU A 74 4.37 6.47 -3.33
C LEU A 74 4.91 5.39 -2.39
N ASP A 75 5.83 5.75 -1.49
CA ASP A 75 6.45 4.78 -0.59
C ASP A 75 5.48 4.25 0.48
N LEU A 76 4.59 5.12 0.99
CA LEU A 76 3.54 4.74 1.94
C LEU A 76 2.49 3.83 1.28
N ALA A 77 2.04 4.18 0.08
CA ALA A 77 1.08 3.37 -0.65
C ALA A 77 1.69 2.00 -0.98
N GLU A 78 2.95 1.96 -1.41
CA GLU A 78 3.69 0.71 -1.65
C GLU A 78 3.74 -0.18 -0.41
N LEU A 79 4.11 0.39 0.75
CA LEU A 79 4.11 -0.33 2.03
C LEU A 79 2.73 -0.89 2.36
N ARG A 80 1.68 -0.09 2.23
CA ARG A 80 0.32 -0.52 2.55
C ARG A 80 -0.18 -1.61 1.59
N THR A 81 0.15 -1.54 0.30
CA THR A 81 -0.18 -2.59 -0.65
C THR A 81 0.48 -3.92 -0.24
N MET A 82 1.76 -3.90 0.17
CA MET A 82 2.46 -5.10 0.64
C MET A 82 1.83 -5.69 1.92
N GLU A 83 1.40 -4.85 2.87
CA GLU A 83 0.70 -5.29 4.08
C GLU A 83 -0.68 -5.91 3.76
N SER A 84 -1.43 -5.29 2.84
CA SER A 84 -2.71 -5.81 2.37
C SER A 84 -2.55 -7.15 1.64
N MET A 85 -1.54 -7.27 0.77
CA MET A 85 -1.17 -8.54 0.13
C MET A 85 -0.91 -9.62 1.18
N LEU A 86 -0.08 -9.34 2.19
CA LEU A 86 0.23 -10.31 3.24
C LEU A 86 -1.01 -10.77 4.01
N THR A 87 -1.97 -9.87 4.26
CA THR A 87 -3.20 -10.18 5.00
C THR A 87 -4.13 -11.09 4.21
N ASN A 88 -4.12 -10.98 2.88
CA ASN A 88 -4.94 -11.78 1.98
C ASN A 88 -4.34 -13.16 1.64
N LEU A 89 -3.09 -13.41 2.03
CA LEU A 89 -2.38 -14.66 1.70
C LEU A 89 -2.51 -15.71 2.81
N ASP A 90 -3.07 -16.85 2.44
CA ASP A 90 -3.03 -18.06 3.26
C ASP A 90 -1.70 -18.83 3.07
N ASP A 91 -1.25 -19.52 4.11
CA ASP A 91 -0.03 -20.34 4.11
C ASP A 91 -0.24 -21.71 3.43
N VAL A 92 -0.81 -21.70 2.23
CA VAL A 92 -1.16 -22.91 1.49
C VAL A 92 -0.65 -22.78 0.06
N SER A 93 0.32 -23.60 -0.32
CA SER A 93 0.71 -23.73 -1.73
C SER A 93 -0.18 -24.76 -2.40
N VAL A 94 -0.92 -24.35 -3.43
CA VAL A 94 -1.88 -25.22 -4.12
C VAL A 94 -1.24 -25.73 -5.40
N LYS A 95 -1.17 -27.05 -5.54
CA LYS A 95 -0.74 -27.73 -6.77
C LYS A 95 -1.98 -28.12 -7.57
N GLY A 96 -2.39 -27.27 -8.51
CA GLY A 96 -3.57 -27.46 -9.35
C GLY A 96 -3.21 -27.49 -10.84
N GLY A 97 -3.08 -28.67 -11.43
CA GLY A 97 -2.82 -28.81 -12.87
C GLY A 97 -1.42 -28.34 -13.31
N PRO A 98 -1.25 -27.78 -14.53
CA PRO A 98 0.05 -27.33 -15.04
C PRO A 98 0.58 -26.05 -14.38
N VAL A 99 -0.16 -25.44 -13.45
CA VAL A 99 0.22 -24.21 -12.73
C VAL A 99 0.39 -24.52 -11.25
N GLU A 100 1.54 -24.14 -10.70
CA GLU A 100 1.83 -24.23 -9.26
C GLU A 100 1.71 -22.83 -8.65
N ALA A 101 0.79 -22.65 -7.71
CA ALA A 101 0.61 -21.37 -7.03
C ALA A 101 1.38 -21.40 -5.70
N ARG A 102 2.42 -20.55 -5.60
CA ARG A 102 3.40 -20.56 -4.51
C ARG A 102 3.13 -19.47 -3.47
N TRP A 103 1.92 -19.52 -2.91
CA TRP A 103 1.45 -18.52 -1.93
C TRP A 103 2.28 -18.51 -0.65
N GLY A 104 2.76 -19.68 -0.19
CA GLY A 104 3.64 -19.77 0.98
C GLY A 104 5.00 -19.08 0.78
N GLU A 105 5.60 -19.20 -0.42
CA GLU A 105 6.85 -18.49 -0.74
C GLU A 105 6.65 -16.98 -0.81
N LEU A 106 5.53 -16.52 -1.41
CA LEU A 106 5.20 -15.10 -1.47
C LEU A 106 5.00 -14.50 -0.08
N ARG A 107 4.28 -15.22 0.79
CA ARG A 107 4.08 -14.84 2.18
C ARG A 107 5.41 -14.73 2.93
N ALA A 108 6.31 -15.70 2.76
CA ALA A 108 7.63 -15.68 3.39
C ALA A 108 8.48 -14.49 2.92
N ASP A 109 8.46 -14.18 1.62
CA ASP A 109 9.17 -13.05 1.04
C ASP A 109 8.64 -11.71 1.59
N LEU A 110 7.31 -11.56 1.69
CA LEU A 110 6.67 -10.36 2.24
C LEU A 110 7.00 -10.18 3.72
N LEU A 111 6.92 -11.25 4.53
CA LEU A 111 7.29 -11.21 5.96
C LEU A 111 8.75 -10.81 6.17
N LYS A 112 9.64 -11.16 5.25
CA LYS A 112 11.05 -10.77 5.29
C LYS A 112 11.27 -9.31 4.88
N ALA A 113 10.57 -8.83 3.85
CA ALA A 113 10.79 -7.50 3.27
C ALA A 113 10.09 -6.37 4.06
N LEU A 114 8.88 -6.63 4.55
CA LEU A 114 8.02 -5.62 5.20
C LEU A 114 8.67 -4.89 6.39
N PRO A 115 9.33 -5.57 7.35
CA PRO A 115 9.93 -4.88 8.49
C PRO A 115 10.99 -3.86 8.06
N LYS A 116 11.82 -4.22 7.08
CA LYS A 116 12.83 -3.32 6.52
C LYS A 116 12.17 -2.14 5.79
N LYS A 117 11.22 -2.41 4.90
CA LYS A 117 10.51 -1.36 4.15
C LYS A 117 9.84 -0.37 5.11
N ARG A 118 9.15 -0.87 6.14
CA ARG A 118 8.50 -0.03 7.16
C ARG A 118 9.51 0.84 7.91
N SER A 119 10.66 0.27 8.31
CA SER A 119 11.74 1.03 8.96
C SER A 119 12.32 2.10 8.04
N ASP A 120 12.54 1.80 6.77
CA ASP A 120 13.11 2.73 5.79
C ASP A 120 12.13 3.90 5.53
N VAL A 121 10.84 3.61 5.37
CA VAL A 121 9.77 4.62 5.21
C VAL A 121 9.65 5.49 6.46
N ALA A 122 9.65 4.90 7.65
CA ALA A 122 9.60 5.64 8.91
C ALA A 122 10.81 6.57 9.07
N ALA A 123 12.02 6.09 8.76
CA ALA A 123 13.24 6.87 8.86
C ALA A 123 13.28 8.03 7.86
N MET A 124 12.81 7.81 6.63
CA MET A 124 12.87 8.81 5.56
C MET A 124 11.75 9.85 5.69
N TRP A 125 10.52 9.40 5.95
CA TRP A 125 9.32 10.22 5.85
C TRP A 125 8.66 10.52 7.18
N GLY A 126 9.14 9.97 8.30
CA GLY A 126 8.50 10.13 9.62
C GLY A 126 8.15 11.56 10.00
N HIS A 127 8.96 12.54 9.56
CA HIS A 127 8.74 13.97 9.79
C HIS A 127 7.56 14.58 9.00
N LEU A 128 7.08 13.91 7.94
CA LEU A 128 5.94 14.31 7.12
C LEU A 128 4.65 13.59 7.53
N LEU A 129 4.73 12.57 8.39
CA LEU A 129 3.59 11.74 8.73
C LEU A 129 2.72 12.42 9.80
N ALA A 130 1.41 12.44 9.56
CA ALA A 130 0.41 12.83 10.54
C ALA A 130 0.34 11.82 11.70
N THR A 131 0.59 10.53 11.42
CA THR A 131 0.72 9.48 12.44
C THR A 131 2.05 8.76 12.28
N PRO A 132 2.89 8.66 13.33
CA PRO A 132 4.14 7.92 13.24
C PRO A 132 3.90 6.44 12.95
N LEU A 133 4.80 5.83 12.16
CA LEU A 133 4.75 4.39 11.84
C LEU A 133 5.36 3.51 12.93
N ASP A 134 5.94 4.15 13.94
CA ASP A 134 6.59 3.60 15.11
C ASP A 134 5.64 2.60 15.76
N GLY A 135 6.17 1.41 16.11
CA GLY A 135 5.40 0.30 16.66
C GLY A 135 4.72 0.57 18.01
N ASP A 136 4.85 1.77 18.57
CA ASP A 136 4.04 2.27 19.68
C ASP A 136 2.67 2.74 19.16
N ALA A 137 1.88 1.81 18.63
CA ALA A 137 0.44 2.03 18.60
C ALA A 137 0.02 2.36 20.05
N PRO A 138 -0.68 3.48 20.31
CA PRO A 138 -1.15 3.77 21.66
C PRO A 138 -1.89 2.55 22.18
N ARG A 139 -1.40 1.99 23.30
CA ARG A 139 -1.95 0.83 24.00
C ARG A 139 -3.47 0.83 23.83
N SER A 140 -3.98 -0.22 23.20
CA SER A 140 -5.39 -0.54 22.98
C SER A 140 -6.35 0.46 23.62
N VAL A 141 -7.04 1.24 22.78
CA VAL A 141 -8.19 2.01 23.22
C VAL A 141 -9.15 1.03 23.89
N ARG A 142 -9.17 1.02 25.22
CA ARG A 142 -10.17 0.28 25.97
C ARG A 142 -11.48 0.98 25.67
N LEU A 143 -12.32 0.34 24.86
CA LEU A 143 -13.72 0.72 24.75
C LEU A 143 -14.27 0.68 26.19
N ARG A 144 -14.48 1.85 26.79
CA ARG A 144 -15.30 1.96 27.98
C ARG A 144 -16.71 1.61 27.51
N ALA A 145 -17.18 0.44 27.90
CA ALA A 145 -18.60 0.14 27.87
C ALA A 145 -19.32 1.27 28.64
N ILE A 146 -20.26 1.93 27.97
CA ILE A 146 -21.19 2.89 28.55
C ILE A 146 -22.39 2.09 29.05
#